data_AF-A0A7Y1T2C7-F1
#
_entry.id   AF-A0A7Y1T2C7-F1
#
_cell.length_a   1.000
_cell.length_b   1.000
_cell.length_c   1.000
_cell.angle_alpha   90.00
_cell.angle_beta   90.00
_cell.angle_gamma   90.00
#
_symmetry.space_group_name_H-M   'P 1'
#
loop_
_entity.id
_entity.type
_entity.pdbx_description
1 polymer ?
#
loop_
_entity_poly.entity_id
_entity_poly.type
_entity_poly.pdbx_seq_one_letter_code
_entity_poly.pdbx_strand_id
1 'polypeptide(L)'
;MDKINNVLWTGGWDSTFRVIQLYKRGATIQPYYVIDRKRESTSKELETLNTLQDKIKEHFTKTQATLLPIIFIEKADIPKNPFLKVMHKAL
;
A
#
# COMPACT_ATOMS: atom_id res chain seq x y z
N MET A 1 13.84 15.57 10.25
CA MET A 1 12.56 14.94 9.87
C MET A 1 12.86 13.53 9.45
N ASP A 2 12.26 12.54 10.10
CA ASP A 2 12.40 11.14 9.67
C ASP A 2 11.80 10.96 8.29
N LYS A 3 12.50 10.19 7.44
CA LYS A 3 12.09 9.96 6.05
C LYS A 3 10.84 9.09 6.01
N ILE A 4 9.74 9.62 5.45
CA ILE A 4 8.52 8.85 5.20
C ILE A 4 8.73 7.94 3.98
N ASN A 5 8.43 6.66 4.14
CA ASN A 5 8.50 5.68 3.07
C ASN A 5 7.10 5.45 2.48
N ASN A 6 6.86 5.99 1.28
CA ASN A 6 5.61 5.79 0.55
C ASN A 6 5.60 4.39 -0.07
N VAL A 7 4.56 3.60 0.21
CA VAL A 7 4.44 2.22 -0.29
C VAL A 7 3.07 2.03 -0.92
N LEU A 8 3.05 1.58 -2.17
CA LEU A 8 1.82 1.04 -2.78
C LEU A 8 1.53 -0.32 -2.15
N TRP A 9 0.50 -0.41 -1.32
CA TRP A 9 0.15 -1.60 -0.55
C TRP A 9 -1.20 -2.15 -1.00
N THR A 10 -1.19 -3.22 -1.80
CA THR A 10 -2.39 -3.82 -2.39
C THR A 10 -3.00 -4.93 -1.53
N GLY A 11 -2.41 -5.23 -0.38
CA GLY A 11 -2.75 -6.40 0.44
C GLY A 11 -2.17 -7.73 -0.08
N GLY A 12 -1.59 -7.73 -1.29
CA GLY A 12 -0.88 -8.88 -1.84
C GLY A 12 0.47 -9.15 -1.16
N TRP A 13 0.99 -10.36 -1.35
CA TRP A 13 2.19 -10.86 -0.66
C TRP A 13 3.41 -9.95 -0.79
N ASP A 14 3.77 -9.51 -2.01
CA ASP A 14 4.96 -8.68 -2.25
C ASP A 14 4.89 -7.34 -1.51
N SER A 15 3.75 -6.67 -1.66
CA SER A 15 3.54 -5.35 -1.08
C SER A 15 3.46 -5.41 0.46
N THR A 16 2.87 -6.48 1.00
CA THR A 16 2.84 -6.74 2.45
C THR A 16 4.23 -7.07 2.99
N PHE A 17 5.03 -7.88 2.27
CA PHE A 17 6.42 -8.14 2.63
C PHE A 17 7.21 -6.83 2.73
N ARG A 18 7.05 -5.91 1.77
CA ARG A 18 7.72 -4.61 1.81
C ARG A 18 7.31 -3.77 3.03
N VAL A 19 6.03 -3.75 3.38
CA VAL A 19 5.55 -3.05 4.60
C VAL A 19 6.19 -3.65 5.84
N ILE A 20 6.15 -4.98 5.99
CA ILE A 20 6.76 -5.67 7.15
C ILE A 20 8.27 -5.42 7.21
N GLN A 21 8.97 -5.48 6.08
CA GLN A 21 10.40 -5.22 6.00
C GLN A 21 10.75 -3.83 6.51
N LEU A 22 10.00 -2.80 6.12
CA LEU A 22 10.19 -1.43 6.59
C LEU A 22 9.81 -1.27 8.07
N TYR A 23 8.71 -1.92 8.48
CA TYR A 23 8.21 -1.85 9.85
C TYR A 23 9.19 -2.46 10.84
N LYS A 24 9.84 -3.57 10.47
CA LYS A 24 10.92 -4.18 11.27
C LYS A 24 12.18 -3.31 11.35
N ARG A 25 12.38 -2.37 10.42
CA ARG A 25 13.52 -1.44 10.41
C ARG A 25 13.26 -0.15 11.20
N GLY A 26 12.13 -0.05 11.88
CA GLY A 26 11.78 1.16 12.63
C GLY A 26 11.36 2.34 11.75
N ALA A 27 10.97 2.11 10.49
CA ALA A 27 10.66 3.18 9.56
C ALA A 27 9.25 3.77 9.77
N THR A 28 9.08 5.04 9.40
CA THR A 28 7.75 5.63 9.15
C THR A 28 7.29 5.28 7.74
N ILE A 29 6.08 4.71 7.64
CA ILE A 29 5.51 4.17 6.40
C ILE A 29 4.18 4.86 6.14
N GLN A 30 4.04 5.42 4.93
CA GLN A 30 2.76 5.90 4.40
C GLN A 30 2.27 4.93 3.33
N PRO A 31 1.30 4.06 3.65
CA PRO A 31 0.72 3.18 2.66
C PRO A 31 -0.29 3.90 1.76
N TYR A 32 -0.33 3.48 0.51
CA TYR A 32 -1.28 3.93 -0.52
C TYR A 32 -1.98 2.73 -1.13
N TYR A 33 -3.29 2.83 -1.35
CA TYR A 33 -4.07 1.86 -2.09
C TYR A 33 -4.89 2.55 -3.18
N VAL A 34 -4.89 1.98 -4.38
CA VAL A 34 -5.70 2.48 -5.49
C VAL A 34 -7.00 1.69 -5.55
N ILE A 35 -8.12 2.36 -5.31
CA ILE A 35 -9.45 1.78 -5.41
C ILE A 35 -9.84 1.71 -6.88
N ASP A 36 -10.13 0.50 -7.37
CA ASP A 36 -10.76 0.27 -8.66
C ASP A 36 -12.14 -0.33 -8.47
N ARG A 37 -13.18 0.51 -8.41
CA ARG A 37 -14.57 0.10 -8.18
C ARG A 37 -15.13 -0.89 -9.20
N LYS A 38 -14.45 -1.08 -10.35
CA LYS A 38 -14.83 -2.07 -11.35
C LYS A 38 -14.32 -3.49 -11.03
N ARG A 39 -13.43 -3.63 -10.06
CA ARG A 39 -12.92 -4.94 -9.63
C ARG A 39 -13.81 -5.52 -8.54
N GLU A 40 -14.34 -6.70 -8.81
CA GLU A 40 -15.14 -7.49 -7.86
C GLU A 40 -14.37 -7.80 -6.56
N SER A 41 -13.04 -7.90 -6.64
CA SER A 41 -12.18 -8.22 -5.49
C SER A 41 -11.98 -7.08 -4.49
N THR A 42 -12.39 -5.84 -4.82
CA THR A 42 -12.06 -4.64 -4.04
C THR A 42 -12.50 -4.75 -2.58
N SER A 43 -13.71 -5.20 -2.31
CA SER A 43 -14.22 -5.30 -0.92
C SER A 43 -13.38 -6.26 -0.07
N LYS A 44 -12.97 -7.40 -0.64
CA LYS A 44 -12.14 -8.39 0.05
C LYS A 44 -10.71 -7.89 0.24
N GLU A 45 -10.17 -7.14 -0.71
CA GLU A 45 -8.85 -6.50 -0.59
C GLU A 45 -8.83 -5.47 0.54
N LEU A 46 -9.89 -4.67 0.69
CA LEU A 46 -10.02 -3.71 1.80
C LEU A 46 -10.10 -4.39 3.18
N GLU A 47 -10.90 -5.45 3.30
CA GLU A 47 -10.97 -6.27 4.52
C GLU A 47 -9.61 -6.88 4.88
N THR A 48 -8.91 -7.39 3.86
CA THR A 48 -7.57 -7.95 4.00
C THR A 48 -6.58 -6.90 4.51
N LEU A 49 -6.60 -5.68 3.96
CA LEU A 49 -5.73 -4.59 4.39
C LEU A 49 -5.96 -4.20 5.86
N ASN A 50 -7.21 -4.11 6.30
CA ASN A 50 -7.54 -3.85 7.71
C ASN A 50 -6.98 -4.95 8.61
N THR A 51 -7.24 -6.21 8.26
CA THR A 51 -6.74 -7.37 9.01
C THR A 51 -5.21 -7.39 9.08
N LEU A 52 -4.53 -7.02 8.00
CA LEU A 52 -3.06 -6.99 7.95
C LEU A 52 -2.48 -5.86 8.81
N GLN A 53 -3.11 -4.67 8.85
CA GLN A 53 -2.65 -3.59 9.72
C GLN A 53 -2.63 -4.01 11.20
N ASP A 54 -3.70 -4.64 11.65
CA ASP A 54 -3.84 -5.08 13.04
C ASP A 54 -2.81 -6.19 13.34
N LYS A 55 -2.73 -7.21 12.49
CA LYS A 55 -1.77 -8.31 12.64
C LYS A 55 -0.32 -7.85 12.66
N ILE A 56 0.05 -6.85 11.85
CA ILE A 56 1.42 -6.32 11.85
C ILE A 56 1.73 -5.64 13.19
N LYS A 57 0.80 -4.83 13.72
CA LYS A 57 0.98 -4.16 15.01
C LYS A 57 1.04 -5.15 16.17
N GLU A 58 0.17 -6.17 16.15
CA GLU A 58 0.12 -7.23 17.17
C GLU A 58 1.37 -8.11 17.16
N HIS A 59 1.88 -8.49 15.98
CA HIS A 59 3.01 -9.41 15.88
C HIS A 59 4.36 -8.74 16.14
N PHE A 60 4.47 -7.45 15.85
CA PHE A 60 5.72 -6.69 15.97
C PHE A 60 5.57 -5.57 17.01
N THR A 61 5.51 -5.95 18.29
CA THR A 61 5.27 -5.02 19.42
C THR A 61 6.48 -4.19 19.83
N LYS A 62 7.70 -4.63 19.51
CA LYS A 62 8.96 -3.94 19.86
C LYS A 62 9.60 -3.31 18.62
N THR A 63 9.02 -2.23 18.12
CA THR A 63 9.61 -1.43 17.04
C THR A 63 9.34 0.05 17.27
N GLN A 64 10.25 0.90 16.74
CA GLN A 64 10.05 2.35 16.67
C GLN A 64 9.30 2.75 15.38
N ALA A 65 8.89 1.78 14.56
CA ALA A 65 8.19 2.05 13.31
C ALA A 65 6.82 2.67 13.54
N THR A 66 6.41 3.47 12.57
CA THR A 66 5.08 4.07 12.52
C THR A 66 4.43 3.68 11.21
N LEU A 67 3.34 2.92 11.30
CA LEU A 67 2.48 2.62 10.15
C LEU A 67 1.30 3.60 10.15
N LEU A 68 1.34 4.57 9.23
CA LEU A 68 0.30 5.59 9.10
C LEU A 68 -0.98 4.99 8.47
N PRO A 69 -2.14 5.65 8.63
CA PRO A 69 -3.37 5.25 7.96
C PRO A 69 -3.19 5.15 6.44
N ILE A 70 -3.81 4.15 5.81
CA ILE A 70 -3.77 3.98 4.35
C ILE A 70 -4.45 5.18 3.68
N ILE A 71 -3.74 5.78 2.72
CA ILE A 71 -4.32 6.76 1.81
C ILE A 71 -4.95 6.00 0.65
N PHE A 72 -6.27 6.12 0.54
CA PHE A 72 -7.04 5.57 -0.55
C PHE A 72 -7.15 6.58 -1.69
N ILE A 73 -6.82 6.16 -2.91
CA ILE A 73 -6.89 6.96 -4.13
C ILE A 73 -7.87 6.28 -5.08
N GLU A 74 -8.91 6.98 -5.51
CA GLU A 74 -9.78 6.45 -6.56
C GLU A 74 -9.02 6.40 -7.88
N LYS A 75 -9.04 5.27 -8.57
CA LYS A 75 -8.38 5.12 -9.88
C LYS A 75 -8.85 6.16 -10.90
N ALA A 76 -10.10 6.62 -10.78
CA ALA A 76 -10.68 7.65 -11.62
C ALA A 76 -9.98 9.02 -11.47
N ASP A 77 -9.39 9.28 -10.30
CA ASP A 77 -8.71 10.55 -9.98
C ASP A 77 -7.25 10.57 -10.46
N ILE A 78 -6.71 9.42 -10.88
CA ILE A 78 -5.35 9.32 -11.40
C ILE A 78 -5.32 9.84 -12.84
N PRO A 79 -4.59 10.93 -13.14
CA PRO A 79 -4.53 11.48 -14.48
C PRO A 79 -4.00 10.45 -15.49
N LYS A 80 -4.67 10.34 -16.63
CA LYS A 80 -4.19 9.50 -17.72
C LYS A 80 -2.93 10.14 -18.30
N ASN A 81 -1.83 9.40 -18.28
CA ASN A 81 -0.61 9.80 -18.96
C ASN A 81 -0.48 9.04 -20.31
N PRO A 82 -0.76 9.68 -21.45
CA PRO A 82 -0.71 9.02 -22.76
C PRO A 82 0.70 8.53 -23.11
N PHE A 83 1.76 9.21 -22.64
CA PHE A 83 3.15 8.78 -22.87
C PHE A 83 3.43 7.42 -22.22
N LEU A 84 3.02 7.23 -20.96
CA LEU A 84 3.14 5.94 -20.27
C LEU A 84 2.35 4.82 -20.98
N LYS A 85 1.19 5.17 -21.54
CA LYS A 85 0.35 4.20 -22.27
C LYS A 85 0.97 3.75 -23.59
N VAL A 86 1.66 4.65 -24.29
CA VAL A 86 2.39 4.32 -25.53
C VAL A 86 3.58 3.41 -25.23
N MET A 87 4.35 3.71 -24.18
CA MET A 87 5.50 2.90 -23.76
C MET A 87 5.11 1.46 -23.39
N HIS A 88 4.00 1.26 -22.66
CA HIS A 88 3.54 -0.09 -22.29
C HIS A 88 3.03 -0.92 -23.48
N LYS A 89 2.60 -0.28 -24.58
CA LYS A 89 2.15 -0.99 -25.79
C LYS A 89 3.30 -1.42 -26.70
N ALA A 90 4.49 -0.84 -26.52
CA ALA A 90 5.66 -1.07 -27.35
C ALA A 90 6.59 -2.17 -26.80
N LEU A 91 6.25 -2.76 -25.65
CA LEU A 91 6.85 -3.96 -25.06
C LEU A 91 5.91 -5.14 -25.26
#